data_AF-A0A6I0FA30-F1
#
_entry.id   AF-A0A6I0FA30-F1
#
_cell.length_a   1.000
_cell.length_b   1.000
_cell.length_c   1.000
_cell.angle_alpha   90.00
_cell.angle_beta   90.00
_cell.angle_gamma   90.00
#
_symmetry.space_group_name_H-M   'P 1'
#
loop_
_entity.id
_entity.type
_entity.pdbx_description
1 polymer ?
#
loop_
_entity_poly.entity_id
_entity_poly.type
_entity_poly.pdbx_seq_one_letter_code
_entity_poly.pdbx_strand_id
1 'polypeptide(L)'
;MSLEIYDIICGQCNEGKFFQVEGKKICKVCGHEMTKEEIAGILSTVFKENRKWCYGLNEKGKFCDSLDEKCEAIEKGIELAKLEGVDSFYIGRVGKEFAEDIEKIEKDWTYEYCNRDIWTTGIWFFTKEEAIRAGKIMAKNEGVVTFEVGQKLEISMPGIDTDWLLERISESVYDEVGEAAETYLEDVKKEHRDELEEKLNEVLFDWAKKYGYQPTCWKVVNIETMTL
;
A
#
# COMPACT_ATOMS: atom_id res chain seq x y z
N MET A 1 -21.05 -5.93 40.54
CA MET A 1 -20.84 -5.34 39.22
C MET A 1 -19.38 -5.56 38.89
N SER A 2 -19.11 -6.43 37.93
CA SER A 2 -17.79 -6.98 37.61
C SER A 2 -16.78 -5.88 37.25
N LEU A 3 -15.58 -5.97 37.82
CA LEU A 3 -14.42 -5.19 37.41
C LEU A 3 -13.89 -5.80 36.11
N GLU A 4 -14.20 -5.19 34.96
CA GLU A 4 -13.48 -5.47 33.72
C GLU A 4 -12.21 -4.62 33.72
N ILE A 5 -11.07 -5.27 33.90
CA ILE A 5 -9.76 -4.69 33.64
C ILE A 5 -9.65 -4.57 32.12
N TYR A 6 -9.67 -3.35 31.61
CA TYR A 6 -9.27 -3.09 30.23
C TYR A 6 -7.79 -2.71 30.28
N ASP A 7 -6.96 -3.38 29.46
CA ASP A 7 -5.56 -3.00 29.22
C ASP A 7 -5.52 -1.70 28.38
N ILE A 8 -6.00 -0.61 28.98
CA ILE A 8 -5.94 0.73 28.43
C ILE A 8 -4.61 1.31 28.87
N ILE A 9 -3.89 1.95 27.95
CA ILE A 9 -2.63 2.64 28.21
C ILE A 9 -2.91 4.15 28.24
N CYS A 10 -2.37 4.87 29.22
CA CYS A 10 -2.52 6.33 29.29
C CYS A 10 -1.78 7.03 28.15
N GLY A 11 -2.50 7.78 27.30
CA GLY A 11 -1.91 8.52 26.18
C GLY A 11 -0.87 9.59 26.57
N GLN A 12 -0.79 9.98 27.84
CA GLN A 12 0.22 10.94 28.33
C GLN A 12 1.48 10.29 28.90
N CYS A 13 1.36 9.12 29.55
CA CYS A 13 2.48 8.54 30.31
C CYS A 13 2.75 7.06 30.00
N ASN A 14 2.01 6.47 29.06
CA ASN A 14 2.15 5.10 28.59
C ASN A 14 2.03 4.00 29.66
N GLU A 15 1.31 4.28 30.76
CA GLU A 15 1.13 3.35 31.88
C GLU A 15 -0.33 2.84 31.95
N GLY A 16 -0.49 1.56 32.30
CA GLY A 16 -1.77 0.82 32.24
C GLY A 16 -2.59 0.77 33.52
N LYS A 17 -2.43 1.74 34.43
CA LYS A 17 -3.05 1.71 35.76
C LYS A 17 -4.09 2.83 35.90
N PHE A 18 -5.38 2.49 35.95
CA PHE A 18 -6.47 3.46 36.07
C PHE A 18 -7.32 3.23 37.32
N PHE A 19 -8.01 4.27 37.79
CA PHE A 19 -9.08 4.19 38.79
C PHE A 19 -10.31 4.95 38.29
N GLN A 20 -11.48 4.53 38.75
CA GLN A 20 -12.76 5.11 38.36
C GLN A 20 -13.31 5.98 39.50
N VAL A 21 -13.57 7.26 39.23
CA VAL A 21 -14.19 8.21 40.18
C VAL A 21 -15.36 8.88 39.48
N GLU A 22 -16.57 8.75 40.03
CA GLU A 22 -17.77 9.41 39.48
C GLU A 22 -17.99 9.17 37.97
N GLY A 23 -17.64 7.98 37.48
CA GLY A 23 -17.77 7.62 36.05
C GLY A 23 -16.60 8.06 35.15
N LYS A 24 -15.59 8.75 35.70
CA LYS A 24 -14.38 9.18 35.00
C LYS A 24 -13.24 8.18 35.19
N LYS A 25 -12.46 7.91 34.13
CA LYS A 25 -11.25 7.09 34.19
C LYS A 25 -10.03 8.00 34.38
N ILE A 26 -9.33 7.85 35.50
CA ILE A 26 -8.16 8.67 35.84
C ILE A 26 -6.92 7.78 35.90
N CYS A 27 -5.85 8.18 35.21
CA CYS A 27 -4.56 7.48 35.26
C CYS A 27 -3.95 7.59 36.66
N LYS A 28 -3.54 6.46 37.25
CA LYS A 28 -2.88 6.40 38.57
C LYS A 28 -1.48 7.00 38.57
N VAL A 29 -0.85 7.16 37.40
CA VAL A 29 0.55 7.59 37.30
C VAL A 29 0.65 9.10 37.11
N CYS A 30 -0.06 9.66 36.12
CA CYS A 30 0.02 11.10 35.83
C CYS A 30 -1.22 11.90 36.26
N GLY A 31 -2.28 11.24 36.75
CA GLY A 31 -3.53 11.94 37.12
C GLY A 31 -4.36 12.41 35.93
N HIS A 32 -3.99 12.05 34.70
CA HIS A 32 -4.75 12.39 33.49
C HIS A 32 -6.15 11.78 33.55
N GLU A 33 -7.17 12.64 33.46
CA GLU A 33 -8.55 12.22 33.27
C GLU A 33 -8.78 11.99 31.79
N MET A 34 -9.11 10.75 31.42
CA MET A 34 -9.40 10.44 30.04
C MET A 34 -10.76 10.99 29.63
N THR A 35 -10.77 11.71 28.52
CA THR A 35 -11.98 12.14 27.82
C THR A 35 -12.72 10.95 27.22
N LYS A 36 -14.01 11.14 26.91
CA LYS A 36 -14.82 10.08 26.26
C LYS A 36 -14.25 9.75 24.87
N GLU A 37 -13.71 10.74 24.18
CA GLU A 37 -13.09 10.64 22.87
C GLU A 37 -11.80 9.81 22.94
N GLU A 38 -10.93 10.04 23.93
CA GLU A 38 -9.72 9.23 24.16
C GLU A 38 -10.06 7.79 24.50
N ILE A 39 -11.07 7.56 25.35
CA ILE A 39 -11.54 6.21 25.68
C ILE A 39 -12.12 5.52 24.45
N ALA A 40 -12.93 6.22 23.64
CA ALA A 40 -13.51 5.67 22.42
C ALA A 40 -12.44 5.34 21.37
N GLY A 41 -11.43 6.20 21.21
CA GLY A 41 -10.29 5.98 20.33
C GLY A 41 -9.49 4.75 20.72
N ILE A 42 -9.14 4.62 22.01
CA ILE A 42 -8.37 3.45 22.51
C ILE A 42 -9.19 2.18 22.43
N LEU A 43 -10.46 2.20 22.84
CA LEU A 43 -11.34 1.04 22.70
C LEU A 43 -11.45 0.64 21.23
N SER A 44 -11.67 1.58 20.31
CA SER A 44 -11.70 1.30 18.87
C SER A 44 -10.41 0.61 18.41
N THR A 45 -9.23 1.11 18.79
CA THR A 45 -7.95 0.50 18.43
C THR A 45 -7.74 -0.88 19.05
N VAL A 46 -7.98 -1.05 20.35
CA VAL A 46 -7.84 -2.34 21.07
C VAL A 46 -8.86 -3.36 20.57
N PHE A 47 -10.10 -2.94 20.29
CA PHE A 47 -11.09 -3.80 19.66
C PHE A 47 -10.64 -4.21 18.26
N LYS A 48 -10.13 -3.28 17.43
CA LYS A 48 -9.58 -3.59 16.10
C LYS A 48 -8.41 -4.57 16.15
N GLU A 49 -7.50 -4.42 17.11
CA GLU A 49 -6.35 -5.32 17.28
C GLU A 49 -6.79 -6.74 17.67
N ASN A 50 -7.83 -6.86 18.50
CA ASN A 50 -8.41 -8.14 18.93
C ASN A 50 -9.41 -8.77 17.94
N ARG A 51 -9.66 -8.15 16.77
CA ARG A 51 -10.54 -8.74 15.76
C ARG A 51 -9.81 -9.84 14.99
N LYS A 52 -10.47 -11.00 14.88
CA LYS A 52 -10.01 -12.08 14.02
C LYS A 52 -9.85 -11.62 12.56
N TRP A 53 -8.96 -12.28 11.84
CA TRP A 53 -8.70 -12.13 10.42
C TRP A 53 -9.55 -13.08 9.60
N CYS A 54 -9.78 -12.71 8.34
CA CYS A 54 -10.45 -13.53 7.35
C CYS A 54 -9.82 -13.29 5.97
N TYR A 55 -10.08 -14.17 5.02
CA TYR A 55 -9.53 -14.11 3.67
C TYR A 55 -10.61 -14.41 2.62
N GLY A 56 -10.45 -13.96 1.38
CA GLY A 56 -11.43 -14.20 0.33
C GLY A 56 -10.95 -13.77 -1.05
N LEU A 57 -11.67 -14.15 -2.10
CA LEU A 57 -11.27 -13.84 -3.49
C LEU A 57 -11.86 -12.54 -4.03
N ASN A 58 -12.68 -11.85 -3.24
CA ASN A 58 -13.37 -10.64 -3.67
C ASN A 58 -13.52 -9.67 -2.48
N GLU A 59 -13.20 -8.40 -2.71
CA GLU A 59 -13.36 -7.30 -1.76
C GLU A 59 -14.77 -7.16 -1.15
N LYS A 60 -15.80 -7.59 -1.87
CA LYS A 60 -17.22 -7.54 -1.48
C LYS A 60 -17.83 -8.93 -1.36
N GLY A 61 -17.02 -9.97 -1.48
CA GLY A 61 -17.45 -11.35 -1.47
C GLY A 61 -17.60 -11.92 -0.05
N LYS A 62 -17.96 -13.19 0.01
CA LYS A 62 -17.95 -13.95 1.25
C LYS A 62 -16.50 -14.24 1.64
N PHE A 63 -16.07 -13.68 2.76
CA PHE A 63 -14.80 -14.04 3.37
C PHE A 63 -14.92 -15.39 4.09
N CYS A 64 -13.84 -16.15 4.05
CA CYS A 64 -13.66 -17.46 4.64
C CYS A 64 -13.04 -17.34 6.03
N ASP A 65 -13.50 -18.23 6.91
CA ASP A 65 -13.00 -18.48 8.27
C ASP A 65 -12.88 -17.25 9.16
N SER A 66 -12.43 -17.48 10.40
CA SER A 66 -12.19 -16.44 11.40
C SER A 66 -10.97 -16.84 12.21
N LEU A 67 -9.83 -16.26 11.84
CA LEU A 67 -8.48 -16.67 12.21
C LEU A 67 -7.90 -15.70 13.23
N ASP A 68 -7.08 -16.17 14.15
CA ASP A 68 -6.56 -15.29 15.22
C ASP A 68 -5.42 -14.40 14.70
N GLU A 69 -4.60 -14.92 13.77
CA GLU A 69 -3.41 -14.24 13.28
C GLU A 69 -3.53 -13.82 11.80
N LYS A 70 -2.88 -12.70 11.46
CA LYS A 70 -2.82 -12.19 10.08
C LYS A 70 -2.09 -13.17 9.15
N CYS A 71 -0.98 -13.74 9.62
CA CYS A 71 -0.18 -14.69 8.86
C CYS A 71 -1.00 -15.93 8.47
N GLU A 72 -1.83 -16.45 9.37
CA GLU A 72 -2.72 -17.59 9.07
C GLU A 72 -3.72 -17.25 7.96
N ALA A 73 -4.30 -16.04 7.99
CA ALA A 73 -5.18 -15.57 6.92
C ALA A 73 -4.46 -15.41 5.57
N ILE A 74 -3.20 -14.96 5.59
CA ILE A 74 -2.37 -14.89 4.38
C ILE A 74 -2.08 -16.29 3.85
N GLU A 75 -1.65 -17.23 4.69
CA GLU A 75 -1.36 -18.61 4.28
C GLU A 75 -2.58 -19.29 3.67
N LYS A 76 -3.73 -19.20 4.35
CA LYS A 76 -5.00 -19.75 3.86
C LYS A 76 -5.48 -19.07 2.59
N GLY A 77 -5.30 -17.75 2.50
CA GLY A 77 -5.59 -16.99 1.29
C GLY A 77 -4.72 -17.40 0.10
N ILE A 78 -3.42 -17.65 0.31
CA ILE A 78 -2.51 -18.18 -0.71
C ILE A 78 -2.96 -19.58 -1.17
N GLU A 79 -3.31 -20.47 -0.24
CA GLU A 79 -3.85 -21.80 -0.56
C GLU A 79 -5.10 -21.71 -1.44
N LEU A 80 -6.05 -20.85 -1.04
CA LEU A 80 -7.28 -20.63 -1.79
C LEU A 80 -7.00 -20.03 -3.18
N ALA A 81 -6.13 -19.01 -3.28
CA ALA A 81 -5.80 -18.38 -4.54
C ALA A 81 -5.16 -19.36 -5.53
N LYS A 82 -4.28 -20.25 -5.04
CA LYS A 82 -3.68 -21.33 -5.86
C LYS A 82 -4.71 -22.35 -6.31
N LEU A 83 -5.60 -22.76 -5.41
CA LEU A 83 -6.66 -23.72 -5.72
C LEU A 83 -7.56 -23.21 -6.87
N GLU A 84 -7.86 -21.91 -6.83
CA GLU A 84 -8.77 -21.24 -7.77
C GLU A 84 -8.04 -20.65 -9.00
N GLY A 85 -6.71 -20.76 -9.04
CA GLY A 85 -5.89 -20.32 -10.18
C GLY A 85 -5.88 -18.80 -10.38
N VAL A 86 -5.98 -18.02 -9.30
CA VAL A 86 -5.98 -16.55 -9.33
C VAL A 86 -4.67 -15.96 -8.81
N ASP A 87 -4.33 -14.75 -9.28
CA ASP A 87 -3.08 -14.06 -8.96
C ASP A 87 -3.20 -13.08 -7.80
N SER A 88 -4.39 -12.95 -7.22
CA SER A 88 -4.65 -12.12 -6.05
C SER A 88 -5.80 -12.63 -5.21
N PHE A 89 -5.78 -12.28 -3.93
CA PHE A 89 -6.86 -12.47 -2.98
C PHE A 89 -6.91 -11.27 -2.02
N TYR A 90 -7.83 -11.31 -1.07
CA TYR A 90 -8.03 -10.26 -0.09
C TYR A 90 -7.97 -10.85 1.31
N ILE A 91 -7.41 -10.09 2.24
CA ILE A 91 -7.53 -10.33 3.67
C ILE A 91 -8.24 -9.15 4.31
N GLY A 92 -8.83 -9.36 5.48
CA GLY A 92 -9.46 -8.28 6.24
C GLY A 92 -9.74 -8.69 7.68
N ARG A 93 -10.15 -7.71 8.49
CA ARG A 93 -10.68 -7.96 9.83
C ARG A 93 -12.15 -8.37 9.73
N VAL A 94 -12.55 -9.35 10.53
CA VAL A 94 -13.95 -9.77 10.61
C VAL A 94 -14.79 -8.63 11.19
N GLY A 95 -15.66 -8.03 10.37
CA GLY A 95 -16.65 -7.06 10.81
C GLY A 95 -18.00 -7.71 11.13
N LYS A 96 -18.98 -6.88 11.49
CA LYS A 96 -20.31 -7.36 11.92
C LYS A 96 -21.14 -7.94 10.77
N GLU A 97 -21.04 -7.35 9.59
CA GLU A 97 -21.79 -7.76 8.39
C GLU A 97 -20.86 -8.07 7.21
N PHE A 98 -19.73 -7.37 7.13
CA PHE A 98 -18.72 -7.51 6.07
C PHE A 98 -17.32 -7.48 6.67
N ALA A 99 -16.32 -7.89 5.90
CA ALA A 99 -14.94 -7.66 6.27
C ALA A 99 -14.62 -6.16 6.24
N GLU A 100 -13.73 -5.74 7.13
CA GLU A 100 -13.24 -4.37 7.25
C GLU A 100 -11.72 -4.37 7.12
N ASP A 101 -11.12 -3.18 6.98
CA ASP A 101 -9.66 -3.02 6.91
C ASP A 101 -9.05 -3.94 5.83
N ILE A 102 -9.70 -4.00 4.66
CA ILE A 102 -9.40 -4.95 3.59
C ILE A 102 -8.07 -4.59 2.92
N GLU A 103 -7.24 -5.60 2.73
CA GLU A 103 -5.96 -5.53 2.03
C GLU A 103 -5.96 -6.54 0.89
N LYS A 104 -5.55 -6.12 -0.30
CA LYS A 104 -5.34 -7.00 -1.45
C LYS A 104 -3.92 -7.58 -1.36
N ILE A 105 -3.82 -8.89 -1.47
CA ILE A 105 -2.55 -9.61 -1.59
C ILE A 105 -2.46 -10.14 -3.02
N GLU A 106 -1.34 -9.89 -3.69
CA GLU A 106 -1.12 -10.32 -5.06
C GLU A 106 0.25 -10.95 -5.24
N LYS A 107 0.44 -11.66 -6.36
CA LYS A 107 1.76 -12.17 -6.74
C LYS A 107 2.66 -11.02 -7.14
N ASP A 108 3.63 -10.70 -6.31
CA ASP A 108 4.58 -9.61 -6.51
C ASP A 108 6.05 -10.08 -6.48
N TRP A 109 6.36 -11.32 -6.11
CA TRP A 109 7.73 -11.82 -6.12
C TRP A 109 8.07 -12.59 -7.38
N THR A 110 9.28 -12.40 -7.91
CA THR A 110 9.77 -13.13 -9.08
C THR A 110 11.27 -13.44 -8.94
N TYR A 111 11.80 -14.24 -9.86
CA TYR A 111 13.22 -14.55 -9.97
C TYR A 111 13.68 -14.40 -11.42
N GLU A 112 14.98 -14.18 -11.62
CA GLU A 112 15.60 -14.13 -12.93
C GLU A 112 17.06 -14.61 -12.87
N TYR A 113 17.59 -15.03 -14.01
CA TYR A 113 19.01 -15.25 -14.17
C TYR A 113 19.78 -13.93 -14.03
N CYS A 114 20.80 -13.91 -13.18
CA CYS A 114 21.66 -12.74 -12.98
C CYS A 114 22.22 -12.27 -14.33
N ASN A 115 22.37 -10.96 -14.53
CA ASN A 115 22.90 -10.30 -15.73
C ASN A 115 21.88 -9.98 -16.85
N ARG A 116 20.65 -9.58 -16.50
CA ARG A 116 19.69 -8.99 -17.45
C ARG A 116 19.13 -7.68 -16.94
N ASP A 117 19.10 -6.68 -17.82
CA ASP A 117 18.39 -5.41 -17.57
C ASP A 117 16.86 -5.57 -17.63
N ILE A 118 16.38 -6.73 -18.13
CA ILE A 118 14.96 -7.03 -18.33
C ILE A 118 14.65 -8.37 -17.67
N TRP A 119 13.62 -8.37 -16.81
CA TRP A 119 13.09 -9.57 -16.17
C TRP A 119 12.08 -10.23 -17.12
N THR A 120 12.40 -11.45 -17.55
CA THR A 120 11.77 -12.14 -18.68
C THR A 120 11.08 -13.45 -18.30
N THR A 121 11.31 -13.98 -17.09
CA THR A 121 10.67 -15.22 -16.64
C THR A 121 9.14 -15.14 -16.71
N GLY A 122 8.57 -13.98 -16.37
CA GLY A 122 7.12 -13.76 -16.36
C GLY A 122 6.37 -14.59 -15.32
N ILE A 123 7.09 -15.23 -14.39
CA ILE A 123 6.52 -16.05 -13.32
C ILE A 123 6.54 -15.25 -12.03
N TRP A 124 5.37 -15.16 -11.38
CA TRP A 124 5.16 -14.40 -10.15
C TRP A 124 4.66 -15.30 -9.02
N PHE A 125 5.01 -14.92 -7.79
CA PHE A 125 4.73 -15.67 -6.57
C PHE A 125 4.20 -14.74 -5.48
N PHE A 126 3.43 -15.29 -4.54
CA PHE A 126 2.90 -14.54 -3.40
C PHE A 126 3.97 -14.27 -2.33
N THR A 127 5.00 -15.12 -2.27
CA THR A 127 6.06 -14.97 -1.27
C THR A 127 7.45 -15.01 -1.90
N LYS A 128 8.38 -14.31 -1.26
CA LYS A 128 9.79 -14.33 -1.62
C LYS A 128 10.38 -15.73 -1.56
N GLU A 129 9.99 -16.54 -0.58
CA GLU A 129 10.48 -17.91 -0.40
C GLU A 129 10.08 -18.82 -1.57
N GLU A 130 8.91 -18.61 -2.16
CA GLU A 130 8.49 -19.30 -3.37
C GLU A 130 9.34 -18.91 -4.57
N ALA A 131 9.57 -17.61 -4.76
CA ALA A 131 10.46 -17.11 -5.81
C ALA A 131 11.90 -17.64 -5.66
N ILE A 132 12.44 -17.67 -4.44
CA ILE A 132 13.76 -18.25 -4.14
C ILE A 132 13.79 -19.74 -4.48
N ARG A 133 12.77 -20.51 -4.08
CA ARG A 133 12.71 -21.95 -4.38
C ARG A 133 12.68 -22.20 -5.88
N ALA A 134 11.88 -21.45 -6.62
CA ALA A 134 11.80 -21.56 -8.08
C ALA A 134 13.12 -21.14 -8.75
N GLY A 135 13.73 -20.04 -8.30
CA GLY A 135 15.03 -19.58 -8.77
C GLY A 135 16.16 -20.58 -8.51
N LYS A 136 16.16 -21.28 -7.37
CA LYS A 136 17.12 -22.38 -7.10
C LYS A 136 16.95 -23.56 -8.06
N ILE A 137 15.72 -23.90 -8.46
CA ILE A 137 15.47 -24.97 -9.44
C ILE A 137 15.97 -24.53 -10.81
N MET A 138 15.63 -23.30 -11.24
CA MET A 138 16.12 -22.74 -12.50
C MET A 138 17.66 -22.71 -12.52
N ALA A 139 18.30 -22.17 -11.49
CA ALA A 139 19.75 -22.03 -11.45
C ALA A 139 20.47 -23.38 -11.56
N LYS A 140 19.94 -24.43 -10.93
CA LYS A 140 20.47 -25.80 -11.07
C LYS A 140 20.30 -26.34 -12.50
N ASN A 141 19.15 -26.09 -13.13
CA ASN A 141 18.87 -26.55 -14.49
C ASN A 141 19.74 -25.85 -15.54
N GLU A 142 19.98 -24.54 -15.35
CA GLU A 142 20.81 -23.71 -16.22
C GLU A 142 22.33 -23.86 -15.93
N GLY A 143 22.70 -24.56 -14.84
CA GLY A 143 24.10 -24.81 -14.47
C GLY A 143 24.81 -23.57 -13.92
N VAL A 144 24.06 -22.66 -13.30
CA VAL A 144 24.55 -21.36 -12.83
C VAL A 144 24.53 -21.29 -11.31
N VAL A 145 25.49 -20.57 -10.72
CA VAL A 145 25.67 -20.53 -9.26
C VAL A 145 24.92 -19.40 -8.58
N THR A 146 24.48 -18.39 -9.35
CA THR A 146 23.75 -17.22 -8.85
C THR A 146 22.50 -16.94 -9.67
N PHE A 147 21.52 -16.34 -9.00
CA PHE A 147 20.29 -15.83 -9.60
C PHE A 147 19.79 -14.63 -8.79
N GLU A 148 18.83 -13.88 -9.31
CA GLU A 148 18.25 -12.71 -8.62
C GLU A 148 16.80 -12.97 -8.24
N VAL A 149 16.37 -12.37 -7.14
CA VAL A 149 14.97 -12.35 -6.67
C VAL A 149 14.58 -10.90 -6.43
N GLY A 150 13.37 -10.53 -6.83
CA GLY A 150 12.89 -9.16 -6.71
C GLY A 150 11.37 -9.07 -6.62
N GLN A 151 10.91 -7.87 -6.32
CA GLN A 151 9.51 -7.54 -6.06
C GLN A 151 8.94 -6.61 -7.13
N LYS A 152 7.69 -6.85 -7.55
CA LYS A 152 6.91 -6.04 -8.48
C LYS A 152 6.64 -4.69 -7.85
N LEU A 153 6.95 -3.63 -8.59
CA LEU A 153 6.45 -2.29 -8.32
C LEU A 153 5.66 -1.79 -9.53
N GLU A 154 4.36 -1.62 -9.34
CA GLU A 154 3.49 -1.00 -10.35
C GLU A 154 3.90 0.46 -10.56
N ILE A 155 3.89 0.89 -11.81
CA ILE A 155 4.23 2.27 -12.17
C ILE A 155 2.93 3.06 -12.27
N SER A 156 2.81 4.11 -11.47
CA SER A 156 1.72 5.07 -11.60
C SER A 156 1.90 5.90 -12.88
N MET A 157 0.79 6.34 -13.46
CA MET A 157 0.84 7.34 -14.53
C MET A 157 1.57 8.58 -14.02
N PRO A 158 2.58 9.10 -14.74
CA PRO A 158 3.19 10.37 -14.37
C PRO A 158 2.19 11.50 -14.55
N GLY A 159 2.26 12.49 -13.67
CA GLY A 159 1.50 13.73 -13.81
C GLY A 159 2.12 14.68 -14.83
N ILE A 160 1.36 15.71 -15.19
CA ILE A 160 1.85 16.90 -15.86
C ILE A 160 2.59 17.74 -14.84
N ASP A 161 3.85 18.06 -15.16
CA ASP A 161 4.65 19.07 -14.49
C ASP A 161 4.32 20.44 -15.10
N THR A 162 3.74 21.31 -14.29
CA THR A 162 3.31 22.63 -14.77
C THR A 162 4.44 23.61 -14.99
N ASP A 163 5.58 23.48 -14.31
CA ASP A 163 6.74 24.33 -14.55
C ASP A 163 7.25 24.06 -15.97
N TRP A 164 7.43 22.78 -16.32
CA TRP A 164 7.83 22.36 -17.67
C TRP A 164 6.80 22.79 -18.74
N LEU A 165 5.51 22.65 -18.46
CA LEU A 165 4.45 23.04 -19.39
C LEU A 165 4.47 24.55 -19.67
N LEU A 166 4.58 25.37 -18.63
CA LEU A 166 4.56 26.83 -18.76
C LEU A 166 5.81 27.35 -19.46
N GLU A 167 6.99 26.77 -19.19
CA GLU A 167 8.22 27.07 -19.92
C GLU A 167 8.04 26.78 -21.41
N ARG A 168 7.52 25.60 -21.77
CA ARG A 168 7.28 25.23 -23.17
C ARG A 168 6.30 26.16 -23.87
N ILE A 169 5.27 26.63 -23.17
CA ILE A 169 4.30 27.61 -23.69
C ILE A 169 5.00 28.96 -23.90
N SER A 170 5.82 29.42 -22.95
CA SER A 170 6.54 30.68 -23.05
C SER A 170 7.49 30.70 -24.24
N GLU A 171 8.31 29.65 -24.39
CA GLU A 171 9.20 29.45 -25.55
C GLU A 171 8.43 29.49 -26.87
N SER A 172 7.25 28.83 -26.92
CA SER A 172 6.45 28.79 -28.14
C SER A 172 5.93 30.18 -28.53
N VAL A 173 5.65 31.06 -27.57
CA VAL A 173 5.27 32.45 -27.88
C VAL A 173 6.50 33.26 -28.28
N TYR A 174 7.64 33.05 -27.63
CA TYR A 174 8.91 33.66 -28.01
C TYR A 174 9.31 33.30 -29.45
N ASP A 175 9.14 32.05 -29.89
CA ASP A 175 9.43 31.63 -31.27
C ASP A 175 8.60 32.41 -32.32
N GLU A 176 7.39 32.86 -31.95
CA GLU A 176 6.47 33.58 -32.85
C GLU A 176 6.73 35.09 -32.91
N VAL A 177 7.08 35.71 -31.77
CA VAL A 177 7.19 37.19 -31.69
C VAL A 177 8.54 37.70 -31.16
N GLY A 178 9.47 36.80 -30.92
CA GLY A 178 10.82 37.08 -30.41
C GLY A 178 10.80 37.75 -29.04
N GLU A 179 11.74 38.68 -28.86
CA GLU A 179 11.96 39.45 -27.62
C GLU A 179 10.69 40.13 -27.07
N ALA A 180 9.67 40.39 -27.91
CA ALA A 180 8.40 40.93 -27.45
C ALA A 180 7.68 40.03 -26.40
N ALA A 181 8.04 38.75 -26.32
CA ALA A 181 7.50 37.80 -25.36
C ALA A 181 8.50 37.36 -24.27
N GLU A 182 9.65 38.02 -24.12
CA GLU A 182 10.71 37.64 -23.18
C GLU A 182 10.21 37.43 -21.72
N THR A 183 9.25 38.22 -21.26
CA THR A 183 8.70 38.15 -19.89
C THR A 183 7.36 37.41 -19.80
N TYR A 184 6.90 36.79 -20.88
CA TYR A 184 5.63 36.08 -20.90
C TYR A 184 5.68 34.84 -19.99
N LEU A 185 4.79 34.81 -18.99
CA LEU A 185 4.69 33.76 -17.96
C LEU A 185 5.90 33.65 -17.00
N GLU A 186 6.81 34.62 -16.97
CA GLU A 186 7.96 34.61 -16.04
C GLU A 186 7.51 34.69 -14.55
N ASP A 187 6.51 35.52 -14.26
CA ASP A 187 6.05 35.83 -12.89
C ASP A 187 4.80 35.07 -12.44
N VAL A 188 4.56 33.87 -12.98
CA VAL A 188 3.42 33.06 -12.50
C VAL A 188 3.62 32.79 -11.00
N LYS A 189 2.56 32.97 -10.20
CA LYS A 189 2.63 32.70 -8.77
C LYS A 189 2.57 31.20 -8.51
N LYS A 190 3.26 30.75 -7.45
CA LYS A 190 3.24 29.35 -7.04
C LYS A 190 1.80 28.84 -6.84
N GLU A 191 0.94 29.62 -6.19
CA GLU A 191 -0.44 29.18 -5.93
C GLU A 191 -1.25 28.95 -7.21
N HIS A 192 -0.97 29.73 -8.26
CA HIS A 192 -1.63 29.55 -9.56
C HIS A 192 -1.06 28.35 -10.34
N ARG A 193 0.25 28.06 -10.18
CA ARG A 193 0.87 26.86 -10.76
C ARG A 193 0.33 25.60 -10.10
N ASP A 194 0.31 25.58 -8.76
CA ASP A 194 -0.23 24.46 -7.99
C ASP A 194 -1.70 24.18 -8.38
N GLU A 195 -2.54 25.22 -8.49
CA GLU A 195 -3.94 25.08 -8.93
C GLU A 195 -4.06 24.53 -10.35
N LEU A 196 -3.22 25.00 -11.28
CA LEU A 196 -3.21 24.51 -12.65
C LEU A 196 -2.78 23.04 -12.71
N GLU A 197 -1.77 22.66 -11.93
CA GLU A 197 -1.22 21.31 -11.89
C GLU A 197 -2.25 20.32 -11.36
N GLU A 198 -2.93 20.66 -10.28
CA GLU A 198 -4.00 19.86 -9.69
C GLU A 198 -5.09 19.59 -10.74
N LYS A 199 -5.60 20.64 -11.40
CA LYS A 199 -6.68 20.53 -12.39
C LYS A 199 -6.28 19.74 -13.63
N LEU A 200 -5.08 19.97 -14.16
CA LEU A 200 -4.59 19.24 -15.33
C LEU A 200 -4.40 17.76 -15.01
N ASN A 201 -3.86 17.45 -13.83
CA ASN A 201 -3.66 16.07 -13.40
C ASN A 201 -4.98 15.35 -13.09
N GLU A 202 -5.96 16.03 -12.49
CA GLU A 202 -7.32 15.50 -12.32
C GLU A 202 -7.90 15.06 -13.67
N VAL A 203 -7.88 15.96 -14.67
CA VAL A 203 -8.38 15.68 -16.01
C VAL A 203 -7.61 14.55 -16.68
N LEU A 204 -6.28 14.55 -16.60
CA LEU A 204 -5.43 13.53 -17.20
C LEU A 204 -5.71 12.15 -16.61
N PHE A 205 -5.74 12.04 -15.28
CA PHE A 205 -5.94 10.77 -14.59
C PHE A 205 -7.35 10.22 -14.80
N ASP A 206 -8.37 11.08 -14.79
CA ASP A 206 -9.74 10.67 -15.08
C ASP A 206 -9.91 10.22 -16.52
N TRP A 207 -9.32 10.93 -17.48
CA TRP A 207 -9.29 10.52 -18.87
C TRP A 207 -8.60 9.17 -19.05
N ALA A 208 -7.42 8.99 -18.46
CA ALA A 208 -6.66 7.75 -18.56
C ALA A 208 -7.40 6.57 -17.94
N LYS A 209 -8.03 6.78 -16.77
CA LYS A 209 -8.87 5.78 -16.12
C LYS A 209 -10.10 5.43 -16.96
N LYS A 210 -10.80 6.43 -17.49
CA LYS A 210 -12.02 6.26 -18.29
C LYS A 210 -11.80 5.42 -19.55
N TYR A 211 -10.66 5.61 -20.20
CA TYR A 211 -10.36 4.94 -21.48
C TYR A 211 -9.36 3.79 -21.37
N GLY A 212 -8.90 3.45 -20.16
CA GLY A 212 -7.97 2.35 -19.93
C GLY A 212 -6.54 2.61 -20.40
N TYR A 213 -6.09 3.87 -20.37
CA TYR A 213 -4.72 4.28 -20.69
C TYR A 213 -3.80 4.35 -19.47
N GLN A 214 -4.22 3.82 -18.32
CA GLN A 214 -3.32 3.68 -17.18
C GLN A 214 -2.17 2.73 -17.54
N PRO A 215 -0.93 3.01 -17.10
CA PRO A 215 0.19 2.10 -17.33
C PRO A 215 -0.10 0.72 -16.76
N THR A 216 0.10 -0.31 -17.57
CA THR A 216 0.04 -1.72 -17.12
C THR A 216 1.43 -2.31 -16.95
N CYS A 217 2.47 -1.47 -17.01
CA CYS A 217 3.86 -1.88 -16.84
C CYS A 217 4.28 -1.78 -15.37
N TRP A 218 5.34 -2.52 -15.05
CA TRP A 218 5.92 -2.59 -13.73
C TRP A 218 7.44 -2.56 -13.86
N LYS A 219 8.12 -2.26 -12.75
CA LYS A 219 9.55 -2.51 -12.59
C LYS A 219 9.77 -3.52 -11.47
N VAL A 220 10.94 -4.15 -11.47
CA VAL A 220 11.37 -5.00 -10.36
C VAL A 220 12.27 -4.19 -9.43
N VAL A 221 11.96 -4.20 -8.14
CA VAL A 221 12.69 -3.53 -7.07
C VAL A 221 13.07 -4.52 -5.97
N ASN A 222 13.75 -4.06 -4.91
CA ASN A 222 14.19 -4.90 -3.80
C ASN A 222 14.96 -6.14 -4.28
N ILE A 223 15.84 -5.94 -5.25
CA ILE A 223 16.56 -7.01 -5.94
C ILE A 223 17.65 -7.53 -5.02
N GLU A 224 17.68 -8.84 -4.84
CA GLU A 224 18.70 -9.54 -4.08
C GLU A 224 19.31 -10.68 -4.91
N THR A 225 20.64 -10.76 -4.94
CA THR A 225 21.36 -11.87 -5.55
C THR A 225 21.43 -13.05 -4.58
N MET A 226 20.95 -14.20 -5.03
CA MET A 226 20.99 -15.47 -4.34
C MET A 226 22.11 -16.35 -4.90
N THR A 227 22.68 -17.21 -4.06
CA THR A 227 23.65 -18.23 -4.45
C THR A 227 23.10 -19.62 -4.11
N LEU A 228 23.44 -20.62 -4.93
CA LEU A 228 23.05 -22.03 -4.73
C LEU A 228 23.69 -22.70 -3.52
#